data_AF-A0A975RPR2-F1
#
_entry.id   AF-A0A975RPR2-F1
#
_cell.length_a   1.000
_cell.length_b   1.000
_cell.length_c   1.000
_cell.angle_alpha   90.00
_cell.angle_beta   90.00
_cell.angle_gamma   90.00
#
_symmetry.space_group_name_H-M   'P 1'
#
loop_
_entity.id
_entity.type
_entity.pdbx_description
1 polymer ?
#
loop_
_entity_poly.entity_id
_entity_poly.type
_entity_poly.pdbx_seq_one_letter_code
_entity_poly.pdbx_strand_id
1 'polypeptide(L)'
;MKTTGALLFAAGLLLSAPAHAVVLDLSTMTCKQFVEGSQDEIKMVLTWMDGWYKGDSDEAIIDTDVFVENAKKFGTFCGKNPTVSIVTAAERILGK
;
A
#
# COMPACT_ATOMS: atom_id res chain seq x y z
N MET A 1 -26.88 -17.31 44.82
CA MET A 1 -26.35 -16.14 44.09
C MET A 1 -24.92 -16.44 43.69
N LYS A 2 -24.71 -17.18 42.61
CA LYS A 2 -23.43 -17.57 42.00
C LYS A 2 -23.79 -18.42 40.76
N THR A 3 -23.05 -18.25 39.68
CA THR A 3 -22.98 -19.08 38.44
C THR A 3 -23.76 -18.73 37.17
N THR A 4 -24.67 -17.74 37.11
CA THR A 4 -25.41 -17.49 35.84
C THR A 4 -24.76 -16.49 34.86
N GLY A 5 -23.72 -15.76 35.25
CA GLY A 5 -23.15 -14.67 34.43
C GLY A 5 -22.05 -15.08 33.43
N ALA A 6 -21.51 -16.30 33.52
CA ALA A 6 -20.30 -16.68 32.78
C ALA A 6 -20.55 -17.23 31.36
N LEU A 7 -21.80 -17.55 31.01
CA LEU A 7 -22.10 -18.26 29.75
C LEU A 7 -22.30 -17.34 28.54
N LEU A 8 -22.46 -16.02 28.72
CA LEU A 8 -22.73 -15.10 27.61
C LEU A 8 -21.46 -14.53 26.94
N PHE A 9 -20.28 -14.69 27.54
CA PHE A 9 -19.03 -14.12 26.99
C PHE A 9 -18.30 -15.04 26.01
N ALA A 10 -18.65 -16.33 25.95
CA ALA A 10 -17.97 -17.32 25.11
C ALA A 10 -18.44 -17.32 23.64
N ALA A 11 -19.59 -16.72 23.32
CA ALA A 11 -20.16 -16.75 21.97
C ALA A 11 -19.52 -15.76 20.98
N GLY A 12 -18.70 -14.81 21.46
CA GLY A 12 -18.11 -13.75 20.61
C GLY A 12 -16.83 -14.12 19.87
N LEU A 13 -16.13 -15.19 20.27
CA LEU A 13 -14.79 -15.51 19.75
C LEU A 13 -14.77 -16.29 18.42
N LEU A 14 -15.92 -16.62 17.84
CA LEU A 14 -15.99 -17.45 16.61
C LEU A 14 -16.07 -16.65 15.30
N LEU A 15 -15.98 -15.32 15.36
CA LEU A 15 -16.10 -14.43 14.18
C LEU A 15 -14.75 -13.88 13.67
N SER A 16 -13.62 -14.47 14.06
CA SER A 16 -12.34 -14.11 13.44
C SER A 16 -12.32 -14.60 12.00
N ALA A 17 -12.66 -13.71 11.05
CA ALA A 17 -12.38 -13.94 9.64
C ALA A 17 -10.88 -14.24 9.49
N PRO A 18 -10.49 -15.21 8.65
CA PRO A 18 -9.08 -15.44 8.38
C PRO A 18 -8.47 -14.14 7.83
N ALA A 19 -7.47 -13.60 8.52
CA ALA A 19 -6.64 -12.55 7.96
C ALA A 19 -5.81 -13.18 6.83
N HIS A 20 -6.28 -13.06 5.60
CA HIS A 20 -5.49 -13.42 4.44
C HIS A 20 -4.33 -12.43 4.33
N ALA A 21 -3.11 -12.89 4.59
CA ALA A 21 -1.92 -12.10 4.33
C ALA A 21 -1.82 -11.87 2.81
N VAL A 22 -2.13 -10.65 2.38
CA VAL A 22 -2.01 -10.25 0.97
C VAL A 22 -0.55 -9.96 0.69
N VAL A 23 0.04 -10.67 -0.26
CA VAL A 23 1.38 -10.39 -0.78
C VAL A 23 1.23 -9.46 -1.98
N LEU A 24 1.83 -8.27 -1.91
CA LEU A 24 1.87 -7.33 -3.03
C LEU A 24 3.16 -7.57 -3.82
N ASP A 25 3.05 -8.19 -4.99
CA ASP A 25 4.16 -8.29 -5.92
C ASP A 25 4.25 -7.03 -6.79
N LEU A 26 5.07 -6.09 -6.32
CA LEU A 26 5.26 -4.80 -7.00
C LEU A 26 6.02 -4.92 -8.32
N SER A 27 6.71 -6.03 -8.56
CA SER A 27 7.43 -6.26 -9.82
C SER A 27 6.48 -6.52 -11.00
N THR A 28 5.28 -7.02 -10.71
CA THR A 28 4.25 -7.36 -11.71
C THR A 28 3.00 -6.48 -11.63
N MET A 29 2.84 -5.70 -10.56
CA MET A 29 1.69 -4.81 -10.37
C MET A 29 1.57 -3.79 -11.52
N THR A 30 0.37 -3.71 -12.09
CA THR A 30 0.01 -2.71 -13.10
C THR A 30 -0.49 -1.42 -12.46
N CYS A 31 -0.39 -0.32 -13.19
CA CYS A 31 -0.98 0.96 -12.81
C CYS A 31 -2.49 0.84 -12.56
N LYS A 32 -3.22 -0.01 -13.29
CA LYS A 32 -4.64 -0.28 -13.02
C LYS A 32 -4.85 -0.87 -11.64
N GLN A 33 -4.12 -1.94 -11.31
CA GLN A 33 -4.22 -2.59 -10.00
C GLN A 33 -3.90 -1.61 -8.87
N PHE A 34 -2.87 -0.77 -9.06
CA PHE A 34 -2.51 0.26 -8.10
C PHE A 34 -3.64 1.29 -7.86
N VAL A 35 -4.21 1.88 -8.92
CA VAL A 35 -5.25 2.92 -8.76
C VAL A 35 -6.59 2.38 -8.27
N GLU A 36 -6.87 1.10 -8.52
CA GLU A 36 -8.06 0.39 -8.00
C GLU A 36 -7.85 -0.17 -6.59
N GLY A 37 -6.62 -0.11 -6.06
CA GLY A 37 -6.25 -0.58 -4.73
C GLY A 37 -6.94 0.20 -3.61
N SER A 38 -6.98 -0.40 -2.41
CA SER A 38 -7.49 0.30 -1.22
C SER A 38 -6.63 1.52 -0.88
N GLN A 39 -7.17 2.48 -0.12
CA GLN A 39 -6.39 3.65 0.29
C GLN A 39 -5.11 3.27 1.05
N ASP A 40 -5.16 2.21 1.85
CA ASP A 40 -4.01 1.74 2.62
C ASP A 40 -3.00 1.02 1.71
N GLU A 41 -3.47 0.22 0.75
CA GLU A 41 -2.61 -0.39 -0.28
C GLU A 41 -1.90 0.68 -1.10
N ILE A 42 -2.62 1.70 -1.57
CA ILE A 42 -2.04 2.82 -2.32
C ILE A 42 -0.94 3.51 -1.49
N LYS A 43 -1.18 3.80 -0.21
CA LYS A 43 -0.19 4.44 0.67
C LYS A 43 1.04 3.53 0.89
N MET A 44 0.82 2.23 1.09
CA MET A 44 1.91 1.26 1.26
C MET A 44 2.78 1.19 0.01
N VAL A 45 2.17 1.06 -1.17
CA VAL A 45 2.89 1.03 -2.45
C VAL A 45 3.67 2.32 -2.67
N LEU A 46 3.05 3.49 -2.47
CA LEU A 46 3.73 4.79 -2.63
C LEU A 46 4.92 4.94 -1.68
N THR A 47 4.76 4.57 -0.41
CA THR A 47 5.84 4.64 0.59
C THR A 47 6.98 3.69 0.24
N TRP A 48 6.66 2.48 -0.22
CA TRP A 48 7.67 1.54 -0.69
C TRP A 48 8.43 2.06 -1.92
N MET A 49 7.71 2.66 -2.89
CA MET A 49 8.33 3.28 -4.07
C MET A 49 9.28 4.43 -3.68
N ASP A 50 8.88 5.30 -2.74
CA ASP A 50 9.74 6.38 -2.25
C ASP A 50 11.07 5.84 -1.69
N GLY A 51 11.00 4.81 -0.84
CA GLY A 51 12.20 4.15 -0.30
C GLY A 51 13.02 3.42 -1.37
N TRP A 52 12.36 2.70 -2.28
CA TRP A 52 13.03 1.93 -3.33
C TRP A 52 13.88 2.82 -4.24
N TYR A 53 13.36 3.99 -4.64
CA TYR A 53 14.09 4.92 -5.54
C TYR A 53 15.12 5.79 -4.83
N LYS A 54 15.07 5.88 -3.49
CA LYS A 54 16.15 6.43 -2.68
C LYS A 54 17.36 5.49 -2.62
N GLY A 55 17.13 4.18 -2.76
CA GLY A 55 18.19 3.17 -2.84
C GLY A 55 19.08 3.18 -1.60
N ASP A 56 20.39 3.18 -1.80
CA ASP A 56 21.40 3.18 -0.73
C ASP A 56 21.67 4.58 -0.13
N SER A 57 20.75 5.55 -0.30
CA SER A 57 20.88 6.79 0.46
C SER A 57 20.70 6.46 1.95
N ASP A 58 21.71 6.72 2.78
CA ASP A 58 21.66 6.59 4.26
C ASP A 58 20.73 7.63 4.93
N GLU A 59 19.68 8.06 4.21
CA GLU A 59 18.73 9.09 4.60
C GLU A 59 17.47 8.44 5.19
N ALA A 60 17.34 8.47 6.51
CA ALA A 60 16.13 8.03 7.22
C ALA A 60 15.04 9.13 7.21
N ILE A 61 14.78 9.75 6.06
CA ILE A 61 13.91 10.92 5.92
C ILE A 61 12.85 10.65 4.84
N ILE A 62 11.58 10.91 5.19
CA ILE A 62 10.51 11.14 4.22
C ILE A 62 10.25 12.65 4.20
N ASP A 63 10.70 13.32 3.14
CA ASP A 63 10.26 14.67 2.84
C ASP A 63 8.81 14.59 2.36
N THR A 64 7.88 15.03 3.20
CA THR A 64 6.45 14.87 2.94
C THR A 64 5.95 15.72 1.78
N ASP A 65 6.60 16.85 1.50
CA ASP A 65 6.20 17.73 0.40
C ASP A 65 6.60 17.10 -0.94
N VAL A 66 7.85 16.62 -1.03
CA VAL A 66 8.35 15.89 -2.19
C VAL A 66 7.55 14.59 -2.40
N PHE A 67 7.29 13.85 -1.32
CA PHE A 67 6.52 12.62 -1.36
C PHE A 67 5.12 12.85 -1.93
N VAL A 68 4.39 13.86 -1.42
CA VAL A 68 3.03 14.18 -1.89
C VAL A 68 3.03 14.65 -3.34
N GLU A 69 4.01 15.46 -3.75
CA GLU A 69 4.14 15.89 -5.15
C GLU A 69 4.38 14.69 -6.08
N ASN A 70 5.33 13.82 -5.72
CA ASN A 70 5.66 12.62 -6.47
C ASN A 70 4.49 11.64 -6.55
N ALA A 71 3.78 11.42 -5.44
CA ALA A 71 2.58 10.59 -5.40
C ALA A 71 1.49 11.11 -6.35
N LYS A 72 1.27 12.44 -6.43
CA LYS A 72 0.32 13.04 -7.37
C LYS A 72 0.73 12.80 -8.82
N LYS A 73 2.01 13.02 -9.17
CA LYS A 73 2.53 12.77 -10.52
C LYS A 73 2.38 11.29 -10.90
N PHE A 74 2.80 10.41 -10.01
CA PHE A 74 2.74 8.96 -10.19
C PHE A 74 1.31 8.45 -10.36
N GLY A 75 0.40 8.84 -9.45
CA GLY A 75 -1.03 8.49 -9.55
C GLY A 75 -1.70 9.04 -10.81
N THR A 76 -1.38 10.27 -11.21
CA THR A 76 -1.88 10.87 -12.47
C THR A 76 -1.40 10.09 -13.69
N PHE A 77 -0.12 9.71 -13.71
CA PHE A 77 0.44 8.90 -14.79
C PHE A 77 -0.25 7.54 -14.85
N CYS A 78 -0.36 6.84 -13.72
CA CYS A 78 -0.99 5.53 -13.68
C CYS A 78 -2.47 5.56 -14.07
N GLY A 79 -3.22 6.57 -13.65
CA GLY A 79 -4.63 6.73 -14.06
C GLY A 79 -4.83 6.88 -15.57
N LYS A 80 -3.80 7.34 -16.30
CA LYS A 80 -3.83 7.46 -17.77
C LYS A 80 -3.22 6.27 -18.50
N ASN A 81 -2.49 5.40 -17.81
CA ASN A 81 -1.68 4.32 -18.40
C ASN A 81 -1.93 2.99 -17.69
N PRO A 82 -3.17 2.45 -17.71
CA PRO A 82 -3.58 1.34 -16.85
C PRO A 82 -2.78 0.04 -17.06
N THR A 83 -2.22 -0.19 -18.26
CA THR A 83 -1.49 -1.41 -18.61
C THR A 83 0.01 -1.35 -18.29
N VAL A 84 0.54 -0.17 -17.94
CA VAL A 84 1.96 0.00 -17.61
C VAL A 84 2.23 -0.55 -16.21
N SER A 85 3.38 -1.19 -16.00
CA SER A 85 3.79 -1.64 -14.66
C SER A 85 4.11 -0.46 -13.76
N ILE A 86 3.90 -0.59 -12.45
CA ILE A 86 4.21 0.47 -11.49
C ILE A 86 5.71 0.80 -11.45
N VAL A 87 6.57 -0.20 -11.71
CA VAL A 87 8.03 -0.01 -11.79
C VAL A 87 8.36 0.91 -12.97
N THR A 88 7.88 0.61 -14.18
CA THR A 88 8.13 1.45 -15.36
C THR A 88 7.49 2.84 -15.21
N ALA A 89 6.33 2.94 -14.57
CA ALA A 89 5.73 4.23 -14.24
C ALA A 89 6.64 5.04 -13.30
N ALA A 90 7.22 4.40 -12.29
CA ALA A 90 8.08 5.05 -11.33
C ALA A 90 9.43 5.43 -11.96
N GLU A 91 10.03 4.62 -12.83
CA GLU A 91 11.24 5.00 -13.58
C GLU A 91 11.03 6.28 -14.40
N ARG A 92 9.85 6.44 -15.01
CA ARG A 92 9.53 7.62 -15.83
C ARG A 92 9.27 8.89 -15.04
N ILE A 93 8.84 8.76 -13.79
CA ILE A 93 8.30 9.88 -12.99
C ILE A 93 9.18 10.21 -11.78
N LEU A 94 9.79 9.20 -11.18
CA LEU A 94 10.57 9.24 -9.94
C LEU A 94 12.05 8.87 -10.16
N GLY A 95 12.34 8.08 -11.19
CA GLY A 95 13.70 7.75 -11.61
C GLY A 95 14.48 9.03 -11.95
N LYS A 96 15.75 9.07 -11.54
CA LYS A 96 16.70 10.09 -11.98
C LYS A 96 17.06 9.91 -13.44
#